data_AF-A0A951PBI9-F1
#
_entry.id   AF-A0A951PBI9-F1
#
_cell.length_a   1.000
_cell.length_b   1.000
_cell.length_c   1.000
_cell.angle_alpha   90.00
_cell.angle_beta   90.00
_cell.angle_gamma   90.00
#
_symmetry.space_group_name_H-M   'P 1'
#
loop_
_entity.id
_entity.type
_entity.pdbx_description
1 polymer ?
#
loop_
_entity_poly.entity_id
_entity_poly.type
_entity_poly.pdbx_seq_one_letter_code
_entity_poly.pdbx_strand_id
1 'polypeptide(L)'
;MNGRQRNGVILCKPFHTEFAGPGAAIGGLLDMDCQRVIPMGRLSLLRPDSNQERQNAYLIRRQWIKLTQQVTDKSLPIQRAQMILTQFETYFDQDTIARIPDEAFALMVGVLPYTVRMARRTPGKLTTKVKG
;
A
#
# COMPACT_ATOMS: atom_id res chain seq x y z
N MET A 1 -15.46 10.33 -12.08
CA MET A 1 -14.44 9.73 -11.19
C MET A 1 -13.12 10.48 -11.34
N ASN A 2 -12.61 11.15 -10.30
CA ASN A 2 -11.31 11.83 -10.34
C ASN A 2 -10.18 10.81 -10.04
N GLY A 3 -9.71 10.09 -11.05
CA GLY A 3 -8.64 9.08 -10.96
C GLY A 3 -7.24 9.62 -10.64
N ARG A 4 -7.12 10.88 -10.20
CA ARG A 4 -5.85 11.57 -9.86
C ARG A 4 -5.69 11.89 -8.37
N GLN A 5 -6.64 11.50 -7.52
CA GLN A 5 -6.49 11.74 -6.09
C GLN A 5 -5.44 10.79 -5.51
N ARG A 6 -4.48 11.35 -4.76
CA ARG A 6 -3.50 10.61 -3.97
C ARG A 6 -4.18 10.10 -2.69
N ASN A 7 -5.18 9.23 -2.85
CA ASN A 7 -5.92 8.66 -1.73
C ASN A 7 -6.11 7.15 -1.87
N GLY A 8 -6.39 6.49 -0.75
CA GLY A 8 -6.62 5.06 -0.73
C GLY A 8 -6.61 4.53 0.70
N VAL A 9 -6.89 3.24 0.84
CA VAL A 9 -6.89 2.57 2.14
C VAL A 9 -6.01 1.33 2.09
N ILE A 10 -5.28 1.09 3.17
CA ILE A 10 -4.70 -0.23 3.43
C ILE A 10 -5.69 -0.98 4.31
N LEU A 11 -6.15 -2.13 3.83
CA LEU A 11 -7.03 -3.04 4.54
C LEU A 11 -6.15 -4.10 5.20
N CYS A 12 -6.07 -4.09 6.52
CA CYS A 12 -5.34 -5.08 7.30
C CYS A 12 -6.24 -6.27 7.59
N LYS A 13 -5.89 -7.43 7.04
CA LYS A 13 -6.54 -8.72 7.25
C LYS A 13 -5.65 -9.60 8.15
N PRO A 14 -6.13 -10.75 8.65
CA PRO A 14 -5.39 -11.52 9.65
C PRO A 14 -3.99 -11.95 9.21
N PHE A 15 -3.78 -12.21 7.91
CA PHE A 15 -2.53 -12.78 7.39
C PHE A 15 -1.85 -11.94 6.30
N HIS A 16 -2.49 -10.87 5.85
CA HIS A 16 -1.97 -10.02 4.79
C HIS A 16 -2.60 -8.63 4.86
N THR A 17 -2.07 -7.71 4.07
CA THR A 17 -2.69 -6.40 3.87
C THR A 17 -2.87 -6.13 2.39
N GLU A 18 -3.94 -5.44 2.03
CA GLU A 18 -4.24 -5.08 0.65
C GLU A 18 -4.42 -3.57 0.52
N PHE A 19 -3.85 -2.97 -0.53
CA PHE A 19 -4.09 -1.56 -0.83
C PHE A 19 -5.27 -1.39 -1.80
N ALA A 20 -6.21 -0.53 -1.45
CA ALA A 20 -7.34 -0.12 -2.28
C ALA A 20 -7.15 1.35 -2.64
N GLY A 21 -6.71 1.61 -3.87
CA GLY A 21 -6.54 2.97 -4.36
C GLY A 21 -7.85 3.65 -4.76
N PRO A 22 -7.77 4.84 -5.37
CA PRO A 22 -8.93 5.66 -5.69
C PRO A 22 -9.93 4.91 -6.56
N GLY A 23 -11.20 4.89 -6.15
CA GLY A 23 -12.28 4.21 -6.88
C GLY A 23 -12.30 2.69 -6.74
N ALA A 24 -11.39 2.07 -5.97
CA ALA A 24 -11.47 0.66 -5.67
C ALA A 24 -12.67 0.35 -4.76
N ALA A 25 -13.32 -0.80 -4.99
CA ALA A 25 -14.33 -1.32 -4.09
C ALA A 25 -13.70 -1.72 -2.75
N ILE A 26 -14.36 -1.36 -1.65
CA ILE A 26 -13.99 -1.72 -0.27
C ILE A 26 -15.27 -2.05 0.53
N GLY A 27 -15.14 -2.94 1.51
CA GLY A 27 -16.24 -3.40 2.35
C GLY A 27 -17.03 -4.56 1.73
N GLY A 28 -18.21 -4.83 2.31
CA GLY A 28 -19.03 -5.98 1.93
C GLY A 28 -18.37 -7.32 2.27
N LEU A 29 -18.74 -8.37 1.54
CA LEU A 29 -18.28 -9.74 1.79
C LEU A 29 -16.76 -9.92 1.66
N LEU A 30 -16.07 -9.07 0.89
CA LEU A 30 -14.63 -9.22 0.64
C LEU A 30 -13.75 -8.79 1.82
N ASP A 31 -14.26 -7.93 2.70
CA ASP A 31 -13.48 -7.29 3.76
C ASP A 31 -14.12 -7.53 5.14
N MET A 32 -14.94 -8.58 5.29
CA MET A 32 -15.55 -8.95 6.57
C MET A 32 -14.53 -9.33 7.64
N ASP A 33 -13.37 -9.83 7.24
CA ASP A 33 -12.26 -10.19 8.10
C ASP A 33 -11.26 -9.04 8.31
N CYS A 34 -11.55 -7.84 7.78
CA CYS A 34 -10.69 -6.69 7.96
C CYS A 34 -10.64 -6.26 9.44
N GLN A 35 -9.45 -6.32 10.03
CA GLN A 35 -9.22 -6.00 11.43
C GLN A 35 -8.91 -4.52 11.66
N ARG A 36 -8.36 -3.86 10.64
CA ARG A 36 -7.95 -2.46 10.70
C ARG A 36 -7.91 -1.84 9.32
N VAL A 37 -8.28 -0.56 9.23
CA VAL A 37 -8.15 0.24 8.01
C VAL A 37 -7.15 1.36 8.28
N ILE A 38 -6.14 1.50 7.42
CA ILE A 38 -5.19 2.62 7.47
C ILE A 38 -5.50 3.58 6.33
N PRO A 39 -6.00 4.80 6.62
CA PRO A 39 -6.32 5.78 5.61
C PRO A 39 -5.06 6.40 5.03
N MET A 40 -5.04 6.61 3.72
CA MET A 40 -3.97 7.30 3.00
C MET A 40 -4.55 8.48 2.22
N GLY A 41 -4.02 9.67 2.48
CA GLY A 41 -4.52 10.91 1.88
C GLY A 41 -5.93 11.30 2.32
N ARG A 42 -6.60 12.14 1.51
CA ARG A 42 -7.95 12.63 1.80
C ARG A 42 -9.00 11.64 1.28
N LEU A 43 -9.58 10.86 2.19
CA LEU A 43 -10.60 9.86 1.86
C LEU A 43 -11.97 10.48 1.64
N SER A 44 -12.69 9.93 0.68
CA SER A 44 -14.13 10.11 0.50
C SER A 44 -14.73 8.75 0.11
N LEU A 45 -15.70 8.28 0.89
CA LEU A 45 -16.41 7.04 0.59
C LEU A 45 -17.65 7.36 -0.23
N LEU A 46 -17.77 6.71 -1.38
CA LEU A 46 -18.90 6.86 -2.28
C LEU A 46 -19.60 5.51 -2.42
N ARG A 47 -20.93 5.54 -2.41
CA ARG A 47 -21.74 4.39 -2.78
C ARG A 47 -21.84 4.37 -4.31
N PRO A 48 -21.62 3.23 -4.99
CA PRO A 48 -21.84 3.14 -6.42
C PRO A 48 -23.34 3.26 -6.73
N ASP A 49 -23.69 4.08 -7.72
CA ASP A 49 -25.07 4.35 -8.10
C ASP A 49 -25.60 3.36 -9.14
N SER A 50 -24.70 2.58 -9.76
CA SER A 50 -25.05 1.57 -10.77
C SER A 50 -24.24 0.28 -10.67
N ASN A 51 -24.77 -0.78 -11.28
CA ASN A 51 -24.05 -2.04 -11.45
C ASN A 51 -22.73 -1.87 -12.21
N GLN A 52 -22.68 -0.98 -13.20
CA GLN A 52 -21.49 -0.68 -13.99
C GLN A 52 -20.40 -0.03 -13.13
N GLU A 53 -20.75 0.96 -12.31
CA GLU A 53 -19.81 1.59 -11.39
C GLU A 53 -19.29 0.60 -10.35
N ARG A 54 -20.17 -0.26 -9.83
CA ARG A 54 -19.79 -1.34 -8.92
C ARG A 54 -18.79 -2.31 -9.58
N GLN A 55 -19.05 -2.72 -10.82
CA GLN A 55 -18.13 -3.59 -11.58
C GLN A 55 -16.78 -2.90 -11.82
N ASN A 56 -16.78 -1.63 -12.20
CA ASN A 56 -15.56 -0.85 -12.40
C ASN A 56 -14.73 -0.76 -11.10
N ALA A 57 -15.39 -0.54 -9.95
CA ALA A 57 -14.71 -0.49 -8.66
C ALA A 57 -14.02 -1.82 -8.29
N TYR A 58 -14.64 -2.96 -8.61
CA TYR A 58 -13.99 -4.27 -8.45
C TYR A 58 -12.84 -4.49 -9.44
N LEU A 59 -12.94 -4.01 -10.67
CA LEU A 59 -11.84 -4.09 -11.64
C LEU A 59 -10.62 -3.27 -11.20
N ILE A 60 -10.85 -2.07 -10.63
CA ILE A 60 -9.79 -1.25 -10.04
C ILE A 60 -9.16 -1.98 -8.85
N ARG A 61 -9.97 -2.57 -7.95
CA ARG A 61 -9.47 -3.37 -6.84
C ARG A 61 -8.57 -4.52 -7.30
N ARG A 62 -8.97 -5.21 -8.37
CA ARG A 62 -8.15 -6.29 -8.98
C ARG A 62 -6.82 -5.79 -9.54
N GLN A 63 -6.77 -4.57 -10.12
CA GLN A 63 -5.51 -4.00 -10.61
C GLN A 63 -4.50 -3.78 -9.48
N TRP A 64 -4.95 -3.30 -8.32
CA TRP A 64 -4.09 -3.14 -7.14
C TRP A 64 -3.56 -4.48 -6.62
N ILE A 65 -4.41 -5.51 -6.59
CA ILE A 65 -3.99 -6.88 -6.22
C ILE A 65 -2.90 -7.38 -7.18
N LYS A 66 -3.06 -7.17 -8.50
CA LYS A 66 -2.05 -7.55 -9.50
C LYS A 66 -0.74 -6.79 -9.32
N LEU A 67 -0.78 -5.51 -8.97
CA LEU A 67 0.43 -4.72 -8.67
C LEU A 67 1.18 -5.33 -7.49
N THR A 68 0.49 -5.63 -6.40
CA THR A 68 1.09 -6.29 -5.23
C THR A 68 1.67 -7.66 -5.61
N GLN A 69 0.96 -8.43 -6.44
CA GLN A 69 1.44 -9.72 -6.93
C GLN A 69 2.78 -9.61 -7.69
N GLN A 70 2.90 -8.63 -8.60
CA GLN A 70 4.15 -8.37 -9.33
C GLN A 70 5.31 -8.01 -8.41
N VAL A 71 5.04 -7.37 -7.28
CA VAL A 71 6.04 -7.13 -6.24
C VAL A 71 6.40 -8.44 -5.53
N THR A 72 5.40 -9.25 -5.15
CA THR A 72 5.65 -10.52 -4.45
C THR A 72 6.39 -11.56 -5.28
N ASP A 73 6.30 -11.48 -6.60
CA ASP A 73 7.00 -12.37 -7.53
C ASP A 73 8.53 -12.15 -7.52
N LYS A 74 9.04 -11.06 -6.90
CA LYS A 74 10.49 -10.90 -6.71
C LYS A 74 11.01 -11.89 -5.66
N SER A 75 12.11 -12.56 -6.00
CA SER A 75 12.71 -13.59 -5.14
C SER A 75 13.30 -13.01 -3.84
N LEU A 76 13.98 -11.86 -3.92
CA LEU A 76 14.68 -11.28 -2.78
C LEU A 76 13.74 -10.43 -1.90
N PRO A 77 13.61 -10.71 -0.59
CA PRO A 77 12.75 -9.94 0.32
C PRO A 77 13.03 -8.44 0.32
N ILE A 78 14.30 -8.04 0.28
CA ILE A 78 14.67 -6.62 0.27
C ILE A 78 14.21 -5.92 -1.01
N GLN A 79 14.23 -6.62 -2.16
CA GLN A 79 13.72 -6.07 -3.42
C GLN A 79 12.20 -5.88 -3.37
N ARG A 80 11.46 -6.83 -2.77
CA ARG A 80 10.02 -6.69 -2.55
C ARG A 80 9.71 -5.44 -1.72
N ALA A 81 10.40 -5.28 -0.59
CA ALA A 81 10.23 -4.14 0.30
C ALA A 81 10.58 -2.80 -0.37
N GLN A 82 11.71 -2.72 -1.08
CA GLN A 82 12.11 -1.53 -1.81
C GLN A 82 11.10 -1.18 -2.91
N MET A 83 10.69 -2.18 -3.70
CA MET A 83 9.79 -1.97 -4.82
C MET A 83 8.42 -1.47 -4.35
N ILE A 84 7.82 -2.03 -3.30
CA ILE A 84 6.54 -1.53 -2.79
C ILE A 84 6.65 -0.11 -2.23
N LEU A 85 7.73 0.21 -1.53
CA LEU A 85 7.97 1.56 -1.01
C LEU A 85 8.11 2.55 -2.17
N THR A 86 8.92 2.25 -3.18
CA THR A 86 9.10 3.11 -4.37
C THR A 86 7.79 3.29 -5.15
N GLN A 87 6.97 2.24 -5.28
CA GLN A 87 5.65 2.37 -5.89
C GLN A 87 4.80 3.36 -5.09
N PHE A 88 4.73 3.23 -3.77
CA PHE A 88 3.96 4.14 -2.94
C PHE A 88 4.50 5.58 -2.96
N GLU A 89 5.82 5.77 -2.99
CA GLU A 89 6.49 7.08 -3.11
C GLU A 89 6.17 7.79 -4.43
N THR A 90 5.80 7.04 -5.47
CA THR A 90 5.35 7.63 -6.75
C THR A 90 3.94 8.23 -6.63
N TYR A 91 3.11 7.73 -5.71
CA TYR A 91 1.71 8.12 -5.57
C TYR A 91 1.43 9.00 -4.34
N PHE A 92 2.20 8.87 -3.26
CA PHE A 92 1.96 9.53 -1.98
C PHE A 92 3.16 10.36 -1.54
N ASP A 93 2.90 11.43 -0.78
CA ASP A 93 3.97 12.20 -0.14
C ASP A 93 4.67 11.40 0.97
N GLN A 94 5.91 11.81 1.29
CA GLN A 94 6.74 11.13 2.29
C GLN A 94 6.09 11.09 3.68
N ASP A 95 5.40 12.14 4.10
CA ASP A 95 4.74 12.20 5.42
C ASP A 95 3.62 11.17 5.52
N THR A 96 2.87 10.97 4.44
CA THR A 96 1.84 9.93 4.35
C THR A 96 2.47 8.54 4.43
N ILE A 97 3.58 8.29 3.75
CA ILE A 97 4.26 6.97 3.75
C ILE A 97 4.97 6.68 5.08
N ALA A 98 5.52 7.70 5.74
CA ALA A 98 6.19 7.59 7.03
C ALA A 98 5.23 7.21 8.17
N ARG A 99 3.95 7.55 8.04
CA ARG A 99 2.90 7.19 9.01
C ARG A 99 2.42 5.74 8.90
N ILE A 100 2.76 5.04 7.81
CA ILE A 100 2.36 3.64 7.62
C ILE A 100 3.31 2.72 8.40
N PRO A 101 2.81 1.85 9.28
CA PRO A 101 3.64 0.89 10.01
C PRO A 101 4.43 -0.03 9.08
N ASP A 102 5.62 -0.43 9.51
CA ASP A 102 6.44 -1.38 8.76
C ASP A 102 5.71 -2.72 8.56
N GLU A 103 4.92 -3.14 9.56
CA GLU A 103 4.08 -4.34 9.54
C GLU A 103 3.08 -4.31 8.39
N ALA A 104 2.52 -3.14 8.07
CA ALA A 104 1.54 -3.04 6.99
C ALA A 104 2.20 -3.30 5.63
N PHE A 105 3.33 -2.66 5.34
CA PHE A 105 4.07 -2.97 4.11
C PHE A 105 4.60 -4.39 4.09
N ALA A 106 5.05 -4.91 5.23
CA ALA A 106 5.59 -6.25 5.36
C ALA A 106 4.57 -7.32 4.99
N LEU A 107 3.36 -7.21 5.54
CA LEU A 107 2.23 -8.09 5.23
C LEU A 107 1.72 -7.92 3.79
N MET A 108 1.90 -6.76 3.18
CA MET A 108 1.51 -6.52 1.79
C MET A 108 2.36 -7.32 0.81
N VAL A 109 3.66 -7.50 1.11
CA VAL A 109 4.61 -8.11 0.16
C VAL A 109 5.32 -9.35 0.70
N GLY A 110 4.80 -9.94 1.77
CA GLY A 110 5.30 -11.20 2.33
C GLY A 110 6.76 -11.11 2.78
N VAL A 111 7.10 -10.12 3.61
CA VAL A 111 8.44 -9.94 4.21
C VAL A 111 8.33 -9.69 5.71
N LEU A 112 9.46 -9.64 6.41
CA LEU A 112 9.49 -9.24 7.82
C LEU A 112 9.43 -7.70 7.96
N PRO A 113 8.82 -7.16 9.02
CA PRO A 113 8.83 -5.71 9.30
C PRO A 113 10.23 -5.11 9.31
N TYR A 114 11.21 -5.87 9.83
CA TYR A 114 12.62 -5.47 9.81
C TYR A 114 13.16 -5.24 8.38
N THR A 115 12.75 -6.06 7.41
CA THR A 115 13.13 -5.89 6.00
C THR A 115 12.61 -4.57 5.43
N VAL A 116 11.37 -4.19 5.77
CA VAL A 116 10.80 -2.88 5.39
C VAL A 116 11.59 -1.75 6.04
N ARG A 117 11.89 -1.87 7.33
CA ARG A 117 12.70 -0.89 8.07
C ARG A 117 14.07 -0.67 7.43
N MET A 118 14.72 -1.75 6.99
CA MET A 118 15.98 -1.66 6.25
C MET A 118 15.79 -0.94 4.91
N ALA A 119 14.74 -1.27 4.16
CA ALA A 119 14.46 -0.64 2.87
C ALA A 119 14.16 0.87 2.99
N ARG A 120 13.53 1.31 4.08
CA ARG A 120 13.32 2.74 4.39
C ARG A 120 14.62 3.51 4.69
N ARG A 121 15.67 2.81 5.13
CA ARG A 121 16.98 3.38 5.44
C ARG A 121 17.84 3.37 4.17
N THR A 122 17.63 4.32 3.26
CA THR A 122 18.47 4.47 2.08
C THR A 122 19.95 4.67 2.48
N PRO A 123 20.94 3.98 1.88
CA PRO A 123 22.38 4.09 2.22
C PRO A 123 23.05 5.45 1.95
N GLY A 124 22.31 6.56 1.84
CA GLY A 124 22.81 7.85 1.34
C GLY A 124 22.97 8.97 2.37
N LYS A 125 22.77 8.74 3.68
CA LYS A 125 22.91 9.78 4.73
C LYS A 125 23.71 9.31 5.95
N LEU A 126 24.80 8.59 5.73
CA LEU A 126 25.82 8.33 6.75
C LEU A 126 27.14 9.00 6.36
N THR A 127 27.13 10.33 6.18
CA THR A 127 28.36 11.12 6.24
C THR A 127 28.60 11.56 7.68
N THR A 128 28.93 10.61 8.55
CA THR A 128 29.59 10.97 9.81
C THR A 128 31.00 11.41 9.46
N LYS A 129 31.21 12.71 9.27
CA LYS A 129 32.54 13.30 9.39
C LYS A 129 33.01 13.06 10.83
N VAL A 130 33.81 12.03 11.03
CA VAL A 130 34.62 11.90 12.23
C VAL A 130 35.68 12.98 12.12
N LYS A 131 35.53 14.06 12.91
CA LYS A 131 36.62 15.02 13.12
C LYS A 131 37.64 14.34 14.03
N GLY A 132 38.80 14.02 13.46
CA GLY A 132 40.05 13.96 14.22
C GLY A 132 40.61 15.36 14.42
#